data_AF-A0AAW1TTD3-F1
#
_entry.id   AF-A0AAW1TTD3-F1
#
_cell.length_a   1.000
_cell.length_b   1.000
_cell.length_c   1.000
_cell.angle_alpha   90.00
_cell.angle_beta   90.00
_cell.angle_gamma   90.00
#
_symmetry.space_group_name_H-M   'P 1'
#
loop_
_entity.id
_entity.type
_entity.pdbx_description
1 polymer ?
#
loop_
_entity_poly.entity_id
_entity_poly.type
_entity_poly.pdbx_seq_one_letter_code
_entity_poly.pdbx_strand_id
1 'polypeptide(L)'
;MMLTDNKKKTFSNYTHIIEMTFSLKKTIESNVEGKFNLWKCNLSGTPDSCEYYIKDLRMKQICKKMMMKNQIWTNFVEGFEPALQCPIKPGKYKVSFTLSHEVFKFFPIPRGVWKSKIFLYVDEEIISCLYSEVRIIERTLR
;
A
#
# COMPACT_ATOMS: atom_id res chain seq x y z
N MET A 1 1.28 15.93 -2.47
CA MET A 1 1.94 15.04 -3.46
C MET A 1 0.85 14.57 -4.41
N MET A 2 0.87 14.99 -5.68
CA MET A 2 -0.12 14.58 -6.68
C MET A 2 0.31 13.24 -7.28
N LEU A 3 -0.53 12.22 -7.16
CA LEU A 3 -0.40 10.93 -7.84
C LEU A 3 -1.28 10.99 -9.10
N THR A 4 -0.66 10.95 -10.27
CA THR A 4 -1.31 10.74 -11.55
C THR A 4 -0.83 9.41 -12.14
N ASP A 5 -1.52 8.30 -11.84
CA ASP A 5 -1.72 7.25 -12.84
C ASP A 5 -2.95 6.39 -12.44
N ASN A 6 -4.05 6.57 -13.18
CA ASN A 6 -5.28 5.80 -13.05
C ASN A 6 -5.26 4.71 -14.14
N LYS A 7 -4.62 3.57 -13.87
CA LYS A 7 -4.69 2.41 -14.77
C LYS A 7 -5.46 1.25 -14.13
N LYS A 8 -6.71 1.08 -14.58
CA LYS A 8 -7.52 -0.12 -14.34
C LYS A 8 -6.84 -1.32 -15.02
N LYS A 9 -6.45 -2.34 -14.26
CA LYS A 9 -5.94 -3.62 -14.79
C LYS A 9 -6.79 -4.78 -14.25
N THR A 10 -7.09 -5.73 -15.15
CA THR A 10 -7.99 -6.88 -14.95
C THR A 10 -7.21 -8.13 -14.53
N PHE A 11 -7.77 -8.96 -13.63
CA PHE A 11 -7.08 -10.06 -12.95
C PHE A 11 -7.24 -11.44 -13.64
N SER A 12 -6.14 -12.22 -13.71
CA SER A 12 -6.08 -13.69 -13.90
C SER A 12 -4.69 -14.21 -13.52
N ASN A 13 -4.57 -15.27 -12.69
CA ASN A 13 -3.42 -16.17 -12.42
C ASN A 13 -1.94 -15.75 -12.70
N TYR A 14 -1.59 -14.47 -12.62
CA TYR A 14 -0.22 -14.01 -12.79
C TYR A 14 0.30 -13.38 -11.50
N THR A 15 1.54 -13.71 -11.16
CA THR A 15 2.41 -12.90 -10.32
C THR A 15 2.38 -11.47 -10.84
N HIS A 16 1.68 -10.57 -10.15
CA HIS A 16 1.55 -9.19 -10.59
C HIS A 16 2.70 -8.36 -10.05
N ILE A 17 3.52 -7.84 -10.95
CA ILE A 17 4.54 -6.85 -10.63
C ILE A 17 3.86 -5.48 -10.64
N ILE A 18 3.87 -4.80 -9.49
CA ILE A 18 3.45 -3.41 -9.36
C ILE A 18 4.70 -2.55 -9.28
N GLU A 19 4.76 -1.57 -10.18
CA GLU A 19 5.81 -0.55 -10.21
C GLU A 19 5.22 0.79 -9.80
N MET A 20 5.88 1.49 -8.87
CA MET A 20 5.50 2.83 -8.46
C MET A 20 6.74 3.71 -8.34
N THR A 21 6.55 5.01 -8.52
CA THR A 21 7.61 6.02 -8.30
C THR A 21 7.17 6.99 -7.22
N PHE A 22 8.01 7.16 -6.22
CA PHE A 22 7.86 8.14 -5.15
C PHE A 22 8.88 9.26 -5.32
N SER A 23 8.44 10.49 -5.09
CA SER A 23 9.33 11.66 -5.06
C SER A 23 9.27 12.29 -3.68
N LEU A 24 10.35 12.12 -2.93
CA LEU A 24 10.47 12.66 -1.59
C LEU A 24 11.13 14.04 -1.64
N LYS A 25 10.45 15.04 -1.08
CA LYS A 25 10.88 16.45 -1.12
C LYS A 25 11.71 16.90 0.10
N LYS A 26 11.56 16.22 1.23
CA LYS A 26 12.20 16.56 2.51
C LYS A 26 12.72 15.28 3.16
N THR A 27 13.78 15.40 3.95
CA THR A 27 14.28 14.28 4.75
C THR A 27 13.18 13.83 5.69
N ILE A 28 12.99 12.51 5.77
CA ILE A 28 12.10 11.88 6.73
C ILE A 28 12.98 11.30 7.84
N GLU A 29 12.89 11.89 9.02
CA GLU A 29 13.59 11.44 10.24
C GLU A 29 12.92 10.20 10.86
N SER A 30 13.44 9.73 11.99
CA SER A 30 13.01 8.46 12.62
C SER A 30 11.58 8.44 13.20
N ASN A 31 10.94 9.61 13.37
CA ASN A 31 9.66 9.84 14.03
C ASN A 31 8.43 9.68 13.11
N VAL A 32 8.53 8.83 12.08
CA VAL A 32 7.42 8.61 11.14
C VAL A 32 6.34 7.74 11.76
N GLU A 33 5.10 8.18 11.63
CA GLU A 33 3.91 7.38 11.90
C GLU A 33 3.11 7.13 10.62
N GLY A 34 2.54 5.94 10.48
CA GLY A 34 1.58 5.60 9.44
C GLY A 34 0.17 5.47 10.02
N LYS A 35 -0.84 5.96 9.31
CA LYS A 35 -2.25 5.66 9.59
C LYS A 35 -2.86 4.91 8.41
N PHE A 36 -3.35 3.72 8.66
CA PHE A 36 -3.91 2.84 7.63
C PHE A 36 -5.41 2.62 7.86
N ASN A 37 -6.17 2.76 6.77
CA ASN A 37 -7.57 2.38 6.69
C ASN A 37 -7.77 1.46 5.50
N LEU A 38 -8.59 0.43 5.68
CA LEU A 38 -8.95 -0.55 4.67
C LEU A 38 -10.46 -0.75 4.71
N TRP A 39 -11.09 -0.59 3.56
CA TRP A 39 -12.51 -0.86 3.36
C TRP A 39 -12.69 -2.02 2.40
N LYS A 40 -13.68 -2.85 2.70
CA LYS A 40 -14.22 -3.82 1.76
C LYS A 40 -15.59 -3.34 1.32
N CYS A 41 -15.79 -3.23 0.02
CA CYS A 41 -17.06 -2.93 -0.60
C CYS A 41 -17.57 -4.14 -1.36
N ASN A 42 -18.88 -4.19 -1.62
CA ASN A 42 -19.41 -5.12 -2.59
C ASN A 42 -18.89 -4.78 -4.02
N LEU A 43 -19.24 -5.59 -5.02
CA LEU A 43 -18.72 -5.42 -6.38
C LEU A 43 -19.14 -4.12 -7.08
N SER A 44 -20.21 -3.46 -6.62
CA SER A 44 -20.60 -2.15 -7.15
C SER A 44 -19.54 -1.08 -6.83
N GLY A 45 -18.81 -1.25 -5.72
CA GLY A 45 -17.80 -0.31 -5.27
C GLY A 45 -18.37 1.04 -4.80
N THR A 46 -19.69 1.16 -4.65
CA THR A 46 -20.34 2.38 -4.15
C THR A 46 -19.95 2.62 -2.69
N PRO A 47 -19.78 3.88 -2.25
CA PRO A 47 -19.42 4.20 -0.87
C PRO A 47 -20.33 3.54 0.17
N ASP A 48 -21.65 3.50 -0.11
CA ASP A 48 -22.66 2.94 0.79
C ASP A 48 -22.54 1.42 0.98
N SER A 49 -21.81 0.75 0.08
CA SER A 49 -21.55 -0.68 0.17
C SER A 49 -20.26 -1.04 0.89
N CYS A 50 -19.52 -0.03 1.37
CA CYS A 50 -18.18 -0.21 1.93
C CYS A 50 -18.22 -0.28 3.46
N GLU A 51 -17.65 -1.34 4.02
CA GLU A 51 -17.46 -1.52 5.45
C GLU A 51 -15.97 -1.44 5.80
N TYR A 52 -15.65 -0.87 6.97
CA TYR A 52 -14.28 -0.87 7.48
C TYR A 52 -13.86 -2.29 7.82
N TYR A 53 -12.79 -2.74 7.17
CA TYR A 53 -12.09 -3.96 7.56
C TYR A 53 -10.98 -3.64 8.57
N ILE A 54 -10.25 -2.55 8.33
CA ILE A 54 -9.30 -1.97 9.28
C ILE A 54 -9.57 -0.47 9.37
N LYS A 55 -9.79 0.03 10.58
CA LYS A 55 -10.05 1.44 10.84
C LYS A 55 -8.96 2.02 11.73
N ASP A 56 -8.40 3.16 11.31
CA ASP A 56 -7.47 3.99 12.07
C ASP A 56 -6.25 3.25 12.64
N LEU A 57 -5.76 2.20 11.97
CA LEU A 57 -4.57 1.47 12.41
C LEU A 57 -3.35 2.38 12.36
N ARG A 58 -2.82 2.73 13.53
CA ARG A 58 -1.61 3.54 13.66
C ARG A 58 -0.38 2.65 13.80
N MET A 59 0.59 2.87 12.93
CA MET A 59 1.90 2.25 12.95
C MET A 59 2.95 3.28 13.31
N LYS A 60 3.49 3.19 14.52
CA LYS A 60 4.60 4.04 14.95
C LYS A 60 5.94 3.43 14.55
N GLN A 61 7.00 4.26 14.56
CA GLN A 61 8.37 3.83 14.30
C GLN A 61 8.50 3.14 12.93
N ILE A 62 7.93 3.73 11.87
CA ILE A 62 7.95 3.15 10.52
C ILE A 62 9.38 2.81 10.09
N CYS A 63 10.36 3.66 10.42
CA CYS A 63 11.77 3.38 10.18
C CYS A 63 12.24 2.02 10.73
N LYS A 64 11.87 1.69 11.97
CA LYS A 64 12.21 0.40 12.58
C LYS A 64 11.43 -0.74 11.90
N LYS A 65 10.15 -0.52 11.60
CA LYS A 65 9.28 -1.53 10.97
C LYS A 65 9.72 -1.88 9.54
N MET A 66 10.22 -0.92 8.78
CA MET A 66 10.77 -1.15 7.43
C MET A 66 11.95 -2.12 7.44
N MET A 67 12.75 -2.12 8.51
CA MET A 67 13.89 -3.03 8.66
C MET A 67 13.49 -4.44 9.07
N MET A 68 12.23 -4.67 9.46
CA MET A 68 11.75 -5.99 9.86
C MET A 68 11.56 -6.91 8.63
N LYS A 69 12.08 -8.13 8.74
CA LYS A 69 11.94 -9.18 7.73
C LYS A 69 10.69 -10.05 8.00
N ASN A 70 10.24 -10.76 6.97
CA ASN A 70 9.10 -11.69 7.02
C ASN A 70 7.78 -11.03 7.48
N GLN A 71 7.59 -9.76 7.14
CA GLN A 71 6.37 -9.01 7.42
C GLN A 71 5.55 -8.85 6.14
N ILE A 72 4.25 -8.56 6.28
CA ILE A 72 3.34 -8.35 5.13
C ILE A 72 3.79 -7.22 4.19
N TRP A 73 4.61 -6.28 4.68
CA TRP A 73 5.17 -5.16 3.93
C TRP A 73 6.60 -5.40 3.43
N THR A 74 7.23 -6.54 3.74
CA THR A 74 8.64 -6.79 3.42
C THR A 74 8.91 -6.71 1.91
N ASN A 75 8.11 -7.40 1.09
CA ASN A 75 8.25 -7.35 -0.38
C ASN A 75 8.10 -5.94 -0.95
N PHE A 76 7.23 -5.12 -0.33
CA PHE A 76 7.04 -3.74 -0.73
C PHE A 76 8.26 -2.89 -0.41
N VAL A 77 8.81 -3.01 0.81
CA VAL A 77 9.97 -2.21 1.26
C VAL A 77 11.26 -2.62 0.56
N GLU A 78 11.48 -3.91 0.33
CA GLU A 78 12.69 -4.43 -0.33
C GLU A 78 12.72 -4.13 -1.83
N GLY A 79 11.56 -3.88 -2.45
CA GLY A 79 11.48 -3.51 -3.86
C GLY A 79 11.96 -2.09 -4.18
N PHE A 80 12.36 -1.30 -3.18
CA PHE A 80 12.75 0.09 -3.36
C PHE A 80 14.18 0.27 -3.91
N GLU A 81 14.30 1.12 -4.92
CA GLU A 81 15.56 1.59 -5.50
C GLU A 81 15.60 3.13 -5.53
N PRO A 82 16.55 3.78 -4.83
CA PRO A 82 17.53 3.17 -3.92
C PRO A 82 16.86 2.59 -2.67
N ALA A 83 17.54 1.66 -1.99
CA ALA A 83 17.02 1.02 -0.78
C ALA A 83 16.62 2.06 0.28
N LEU A 84 15.45 1.88 0.89
CA LEU A 84 15.00 2.75 1.98
C LEU A 84 15.88 2.54 3.20
N GLN A 85 16.56 3.60 3.62
CA GLN A 85 17.32 3.68 4.87
C GLN A 85 16.87 4.92 5.61
N CYS A 86 16.78 4.84 6.94
CA CYS A 86 16.48 6.01 7.75
C CYS A 86 17.78 6.69 8.22
N PRO A 87 17.84 8.04 8.22
CA PRO A 87 16.81 8.96 7.72
C PRO A 87 16.65 8.88 6.19
N ILE A 88 15.40 8.89 5.70
CA ILE A 88 15.11 8.76 4.26
C ILE A 88 15.37 10.11 3.62
N LYS A 89 16.39 10.17 2.76
CA LYS A 89 16.82 11.41 2.11
C LYS A 89 15.87 11.82 0.99
N PRO A 90 15.76 13.13 0.68
CA PRO A 90 15.05 13.59 -0.51
C PRO A 90 15.59 12.91 -1.77
N GLY A 91 14.70 12.56 -2.69
CA GLY A 91 15.08 11.83 -3.89
C GLY A 91 13.91 11.19 -4.62
N LYS A 92 14.23 10.58 -5.75
CA LYS A 92 13.30 9.74 -6.50
C LYS A 92 13.56 8.29 -6.13
N TYR A 93 12.50 7.61 -5.75
CA TYR A 93 12.50 6.22 -5.37
C TYR A 93 11.59 5.46 -6.32
N LYS A 94 12.07 4.39 -6.90
CA LYS A 94 11.24 3.43 -7.63
C LYS A 94 10.99 2.26 -6.71
N VAL A 95 9.80 1.68 -6.78
CA VAL A 95 9.52 0.41 -6.13
C VAL A 95 8.94 -0.54 -7.14
N SER A 96 9.46 -1.76 -7.18
CA SER A 96 8.87 -2.87 -7.90
C SER A 96 8.61 -4.00 -6.92
N PHE A 97 7.35 -4.38 -6.75
CA PHE A 97 7.01 -5.46 -5.84
C PHE A 97 5.98 -6.40 -6.46
N THR A 98 6.10 -7.65 -6.06
CA THR A 98 5.23 -8.72 -6.51
C THR A 98 4.09 -8.92 -5.52
N LEU A 99 2.85 -8.83 -6.00
CA LEU A 99 1.69 -9.37 -5.31
C LEU A 99 1.63 -10.89 -5.58
N SER A 100 2.22 -11.66 -4.66
CA SER A 100 2.18 -13.12 -4.70
C SER A 100 0.94 -13.65 -3.95
N HIS A 101 0.65 -14.94 -4.17
CA HIS A 101 -0.43 -15.64 -3.46
C HIS A 101 -0.24 -15.63 -1.93
N GLU A 102 0.98 -15.44 -1.45
CA GLU A 102 1.27 -15.41 -0.02
C GLU A 102 0.73 -14.17 0.68
N VAL A 103 0.63 -13.03 -0.02
CA VAL A 103 -0.03 -11.83 0.51
C VAL A 103 -1.52 -12.11 0.77
N PHE A 104 -2.16 -12.93 -0.08
CA PHE A 104 -3.55 -13.37 0.11
C PHE A 104 -3.71 -14.42 1.23
N LYS A 105 -2.62 -14.96 1.80
CA LYS A 105 -2.71 -15.77 3.04
C LYS A 105 -2.92 -14.90 4.28
N PHE A 106 -2.31 -13.71 4.30
CA PHE A 106 -2.45 -12.75 5.42
C PHE A 106 -3.76 -11.98 5.39
N PHE A 107 -4.30 -11.79 4.19
CA PHE A 107 -5.63 -11.25 3.98
C PHE A 107 -6.39 -12.29 3.16
N PRO A 108 -7.24 -13.14 3.75
CA PRO A 108 -8.21 -13.88 2.95
C PRO A 108 -9.08 -12.82 2.29
N ILE A 109 -8.80 -12.48 1.03
CA ILE A 109 -9.46 -11.37 0.34
C ILE A 109 -10.64 -11.93 -0.46
N PRO A 110 -11.85 -12.01 0.14
CA PRO A 110 -13.04 -12.38 -0.61
C PRO A 110 -13.27 -11.41 -1.76
N ARG A 111 -13.92 -11.94 -2.80
CA ARG A 111 -14.43 -11.19 -3.95
C ARG A 111 -15.07 -9.87 -3.52
N GLY A 112 -14.71 -8.79 -4.19
CA GLY A 112 -15.17 -7.45 -3.83
C GLY A 112 -14.24 -6.34 -4.32
N VAL A 113 -14.60 -5.11 -3.96
CA VAL A 113 -13.77 -3.93 -4.18
C VAL A 113 -13.12 -3.55 -2.87
N TRP A 114 -11.80 -3.49 -2.83
CA TRP A 114 -11.02 -3.12 -1.67
C TRP A 114 -10.45 -1.73 -1.87
N LYS A 115 -10.71 -0.84 -0.92
CA LYS A 115 -10.17 0.51 -0.93
C LYS A 115 -9.22 0.66 0.24
N SER A 116 -8.10 1.32 0.04
CA SER A 116 -7.18 1.62 1.14
C SER A 116 -6.80 3.09 1.14
N LYS A 117 -6.54 3.61 2.34
CA LYS A 117 -6.04 4.97 2.52
C LYS A 117 -4.94 4.94 3.57
N ILE A 118 -3.76 5.38 3.16
CA ILE A 118 -2.55 5.41 3.97
C ILE A 118 -2.12 6.85 4.11
N PHE A 119 -1.93 7.30 5.34
CA PHE A 119 -1.29 8.58 5.63
C PHE A 119 0.07 8.31 6.27
N LEU A 120 1.06 9.12 5.93
CA LEU A 120 2.33 9.20 6.64
C LEU A 120 2.43 10.56 7.33
N TYR A 121 2.83 10.53 8.59
CA TYR A 121 3.00 11.69 9.45
C TYR A 121 4.45 11.82 9.89
N VAL A 122 4.92 13.06 9.97
CA VAL A 122 6.14 13.46 10.67
C VAL A 122 5.74 14.62 11.57
N ASP A 123 5.99 14.51 12.88
CA ASP A 123 5.60 15.53 13.86
C ASP A 123 4.14 15.98 13.71
N GLU A 124 3.23 15.02 13.55
CA GLU A 124 1.79 15.22 13.35
C GLU A 124 1.38 15.88 12.01
N GLU A 125 2.33 16.33 11.19
CA GLU A 125 2.07 16.84 9.84
C GLU A 125 1.94 15.70 8.82
N ILE A 126 0.93 15.76 7.96
CA ILE A 126 0.77 14.79 6.86
C ILE A 126 1.79 15.09 5.76
N ILE A 127 2.76 14.20 5.59
CA ILE A 127 3.77 14.29 4.53
C ILE A 127 3.40 13.50 3.28
N SER A 128 2.51 12.50 3.41
CA SER A 128 2.05 11.67 2.29
C SER A 128 0.65 11.14 2.53
N CYS A 129 -0.11 11.00 1.43
CA CYS A 129 -1.39 10.32 1.40
C CYS A 129 -1.43 9.43 0.16
N LEU A 130 -1.63 8.14 0.36
CA LEU A 130 -1.86 7.16 -0.70
C LEU A 130 -3.30 6.66 -0.60
N TYR A 131 -4.03 6.73 -1.70
CA TYR A 131 -5.32 6.06 -1.85
C TYR A 131 -5.18 5.00 -2.94
N SER A 132 -5.72 3.81 -2.69
CA SER A 132 -5.77 2.75 -3.70
C SER A 132 -7.12 2.08 -3.72
N GLU A 133 -7.49 1.58 -4.89
CA GLU A 133 -8.67 0.75 -5.11
C GLU A 133 -8.26 -0.50 -5.90
N VAL A 134 -8.64 -1.66 -5.38
CA VAL A 134 -8.32 -2.97 -5.94
C VAL A 134 -9.62 -3.74 -6.10
N ARG A 135 -9.96 -4.13 -7.33
CA ARG A 135 -11.16 -4.92 -7.61
C ARG A 135 -10.79 -6.38 -7.84
N ILE A 136 -11.24 -7.26 -6.97
CA ILE A 136 -10.97 -8.70 -7.07
C ILE A 136 -12.23 -9.41 -7.59
N ILE A 137 -12.08 -10.03 -8.75
CA ILE A 137 -13.09 -10.85 -9.42
C ILE A 137 -12.54 -12.27 -9.56
N GLU A 138 -13.33 -13.28 -9.19
CA GLU A 138 -13.02 -14.65 -9.60
C GLU A 138 -13.26 -14.78 -11.10
N ARG A 139 -12.33 -15.42 -11.81
CA ARG A 139 -12.61 -15.96 -13.14
C ARG A 139 -13.18 -17.36 -12.96
N THR A 140 -14.43 -17.55 -13.33
CA THR A 140 -14.94 -18.87 -13.67
C THR A 140 -14.20 -19.29 -14.94
N LEU A 141 -13.29 -20.26 -14.85
CA LEU A 141 -12.85 -21.00 -16.03
C LEU A 141 -14.08 -21.75 -16.53
N ARG A 142 -14.67 -21.28 -17.63
CA ARG A 142 -15.56 -22.11 -18.45
C ARG A 142 -14.73 -22.90 -19.43
#